data_AF-A0A1I8I766-F1
#
_entry.id   AF-A0A1I8I766-F1
#
_cell.length_a   1.000
_cell.length_b   1.000
_cell.length_c   1.000
_cell.angle_alpha   90.00
_cell.angle_beta   90.00
_cell.angle_gamma   90.00
#
_symmetry.space_group_name_H-M   'P 1'
#
loop_
_entity.id
_entity.type
_entity.pdbx_description
1 polymer ?
#
loop_
_entity_poly.entity_id
_entity_poly.type
_entity_poly.pdbx_seq_one_letter_code
_entity_poly.pdbx_strand_id
1 'polypeptide(L)'
;MPLPPNVQLGDDGKPKRRRVTAITMFTRDLRGRRADLRNLPMSNMQLINAATEAFDRLSLEEQRRYEKLAKAENRRYDDMYGDQFRRDSEGAYISERDSLAAKKHEFERYTAKIVSSLAGHVTDKSELIRTEFVVGDVCPFVDADERDNNLYVPAEFGFVKFSLARGVVGSVHCIVQPRPGAIPTHLQSHCRDLLTDTHGIPTHSCPEAEESMARLCIELKALCLNSAEAQQQYQLPIFVPSQRLVAMQKSLIYAFNNPVVSRDGCPFVKEISCSNKTKVFSFESLFLAILGSNCLPEEKRMVKACFNWPLT
;
A
#
# COMPACT_ATOMS: atom_id res chain seq x y z
N MET A 1 -13.62 -9.95 22.77
CA MET A 1 -14.72 -10.96 22.67
C MET A 1 -14.11 -12.29 22.25
N PRO A 2 -14.55 -13.43 22.79
CA PRO A 2 -14.08 -14.75 22.34
C PRO A 2 -14.44 -14.97 20.86
N LEU A 3 -13.53 -15.60 20.10
CA LEU A 3 -13.75 -15.93 18.70
C LEU A 3 -14.89 -16.95 18.55
N PRO A 4 -15.73 -16.84 17.51
CA PRO A 4 -16.75 -17.85 17.23
C PRO A 4 -16.13 -19.26 17.03
N PRO A 5 -16.88 -20.34 17.30
CA PRO A 5 -16.34 -21.72 17.31
C PRO A 5 -15.79 -22.24 15.97
N ASN A 6 -15.97 -21.50 14.86
CA ASN A 6 -15.45 -21.83 13.53
C ASN A 6 -14.42 -20.81 13.00
N VAL A 7 -13.93 -19.92 13.86
CA VAL A 7 -12.96 -18.87 13.51
C VAL A 7 -11.66 -19.15 14.25
N GLN A 8 -10.58 -19.31 13.49
CA GLN A 8 -9.22 -19.47 14.00
C GLN A 8 -8.38 -18.30 13.52
N LEU A 9 -7.31 -17.96 14.23
CA LEU A 9 -6.33 -17.03 13.69
C LEU A 9 -5.58 -17.74 12.54
N GLY A 10 -5.50 -17.08 11.39
CA GLY A 10 -4.61 -17.49 10.30
C GLY A 10 -3.16 -17.14 10.62
N ASP A 11 -2.24 -17.61 9.77
CA ASP A 11 -0.80 -17.34 9.89
C ASP A 11 -0.47 -15.84 9.80
N ASP A 12 -1.39 -15.05 9.23
CA ASP A 12 -1.39 -13.59 9.14
C ASP A 12 -1.89 -12.89 10.43
N GLY A 13 -2.21 -13.64 11.48
CA GLY A 13 -2.78 -13.13 12.72
C GLY A 13 -4.22 -12.60 12.55
N LYS A 14 -4.87 -12.83 11.41
CA LYS A 14 -6.25 -12.40 11.15
C LYS A 14 -7.24 -13.54 11.42
N PRO A 15 -8.45 -13.26 11.92
CA PRO A 15 -9.47 -14.28 12.12
C PRO A 15 -9.95 -14.85 10.76
N LYS A 16 -9.70 -16.14 10.55
CA LYS A 16 -10.07 -16.95 9.40
C LYS A 16 -11.17 -17.93 9.77
N ARG A 17 -12.31 -17.83 9.09
CA ARG A 17 -13.40 -18.79 9.22
C ARG A 17 -13.13 -20.02 8.36
N ARG A 18 -13.24 -21.21 8.94
CA ARG A 18 -13.37 -22.46 8.16
C ARG A 18 -14.85 -22.68 7.82
N ARG A 19 -15.17 -22.82 6.53
CA ARG A 19 -16.54 -23.17 6.10
C ARG A 19 -16.84 -24.61 6.47
N VAL A 20 -18.07 -24.85 6.90
CA VAL A 20 -18.56 -26.20 7.20
C VAL A 20 -18.84 -26.91 5.89
N THR A 21 -18.31 -28.11 5.72
CA THR A 21 -18.52 -28.94 4.52
C THR A 21 -19.52 -30.07 4.80
N ALA A 22 -20.01 -30.75 3.75
CA ALA A 22 -20.89 -31.90 3.90
C ALA A 22 -20.26 -33.00 4.76
N ILE A 23 -18.99 -33.31 4.52
CA ILE A 23 -18.24 -34.26 5.35
C ILE A 23 -18.12 -33.78 6.80
N THR A 24 -17.92 -32.48 7.07
CA THR A 24 -17.89 -31.95 8.45
C THR A 24 -19.20 -32.22 9.20
N MET A 25 -20.34 -32.05 8.50
CA MET A 25 -21.66 -32.33 9.07
C MET A 25 -21.85 -33.83 9.32
N PHE A 26 -21.42 -34.66 8.38
CA PHE A 26 -21.44 -36.11 8.54
C PHE A 26 -20.55 -36.59 9.69
N THR A 27 -19.34 -36.04 9.83
CA THR A 27 -18.43 -36.38 10.94
C THR A 27 -19.05 -36.06 12.30
N ARG A 28 -19.77 -34.93 12.42
CA ARG A 28 -20.50 -34.57 13.65
C ARG A 28 -21.60 -35.58 13.98
N ASP A 29 -22.35 -36.02 12.97
CA ASP A 29 -23.40 -37.03 13.10
C ASP A 29 -22.81 -38.43 13.44
N LEU A 30 -21.72 -38.81 12.77
CA LEU A 30 -20.99 -40.06 13.02
C LEU A 30 -20.49 -40.16 14.46
N ARG A 31 -20.00 -39.05 15.04
CA ARG A 31 -19.63 -38.97 16.47
C ARG A 31 -20.80 -39.17 17.42
N GLY A 32 -22.01 -38.82 17.00
CA GLY A 32 -23.25 -39.09 17.76
C GLY A 32 -23.63 -40.56 17.73
N ARG A 33 -23.29 -41.28 16.65
CA ARG A 33 -23.66 -42.68 16.42
C ARG A 33 -22.61 -43.68 16.92
N ARG A 34 -21.33 -43.29 16.98
CA ARG A 34 -20.19 -44.16 17.34
C ARG A 34 -19.53 -43.70 18.63
N ALA A 35 -19.69 -44.48 19.70
CA ALA A 35 -19.20 -44.16 21.04
C ALA A 35 -17.66 -44.08 21.11
N ASP A 36 -16.97 -44.90 20.31
CA ASP A 36 -15.51 -44.94 20.13
C ASP A 36 -14.93 -43.65 19.54
N LEU A 37 -15.73 -42.91 18.75
CA LEU A 37 -15.31 -41.68 18.09
C LEU A 37 -15.80 -40.41 18.79
N ARG A 38 -16.70 -40.54 19.77
CA ARG A 38 -17.39 -39.43 20.41
C ARG A 38 -16.45 -38.45 21.10
N ASN A 39 -15.41 -38.95 21.76
CA ASN A 39 -14.48 -38.14 22.55
C ASN A 39 -13.24 -37.67 21.76
N LEU A 40 -13.11 -38.07 20.49
CA LEU A 40 -11.98 -37.67 19.67
C LEU A 40 -12.12 -36.20 19.23
N PRO A 41 -11.02 -35.42 19.23
CA PRO A 41 -11.04 -34.07 18.68
C PRO A 41 -11.29 -34.10 17.17
N MET A 42 -11.90 -33.04 16.63
CA MET A 42 -12.24 -32.94 15.20
C MET A 42 -10.99 -32.96 14.28
N SER A 43 -9.81 -32.67 14.84
CA SER A 43 -8.52 -32.76 14.16
C SER A 43 -7.87 -34.15 14.21
N ASN A 44 -8.50 -35.13 14.88
CA ASN A 44 -7.94 -36.46 15.03
C ASN A 44 -7.97 -37.22 13.69
N MET A 45 -6.82 -37.74 13.26
CA MET A 45 -6.69 -38.48 12.00
C MET A 45 -7.57 -39.73 11.92
N GLN A 46 -7.78 -40.46 13.02
CA GLN A 46 -8.63 -41.65 13.01
C GLN A 46 -10.09 -41.30 12.74
N LEU A 47 -10.58 -40.20 13.34
CA LEU A 47 -11.92 -39.69 13.08
C LEU A 47 -12.07 -39.20 11.63
N ILE A 48 -11.08 -38.48 11.12
CA ILE A 48 -11.10 -37.94 9.75
C ILE A 48 -11.13 -39.09 8.73
N ASN A 49 -10.27 -40.10 8.90
CA ASN A 49 -10.21 -41.25 8.00
C ASN A 49 -11.51 -42.06 8.06
N ALA A 50 -12.00 -42.38 9.26
CA ALA A 50 -13.25 -43.11 9.43
C ALA A 50 -14.46 -42.36 8.85
N ALA A 51 -14.49 -41.04 8.99
CA ALA A 51 -15.55 -40.21 8.42
C ALA A 51 -15.46 -40.12 6.90
N THR A 52 -14.26 -40.03 6.34
CA THR A 52 -14.06 -39.96 4.87
C THR A 52 -14.48 -41.27 4.22
N GLU A 53 -13.99 -42.40 4.72
CA GLU A 53 -14.36 -43.72 4.21
C GLU A 53 -15.86 -44.02 4.33
N ALA A 54 -16.48 -43.63 5.44
CA ALA A 54 -17.92 -43.84 5.63
C ALA A 54 -18.77 -42.87 4.79
N PHE A 55 -18.28 -41.66 4.53
CA PHE A 55 -18.97 -40.68 3.69
C PHE A 55 -18.94 -41.08 2.22
N ASP A 56 -17.83 -41.62 1.73
CA ASP A 56 -17.68 -42.09 0.35
C ASP A 56 -18.57 -43.29 0.03
N ARG A 57 -18.96 -44.06 1.06
CA ARG A 57 -19.90 -45.18 0.94
C ARG A 57 -21.37 -44.76 0.98
N LEU A 58 -21.68 -43.50 1.29
CA LEU A 58 -23.06 -43.01 1.29
C LEU A 58 -23.61 -42.93 -0.13
N SER A 59 -24.93 -43.04 -0.23
CA SER A 59 -25.62 -42.75 -1.48
C SER A 59 -25.49 -41.27 -1.86
N LEU A 60 -25.60 -40.98 -3.16
CA LEU A 60 -25.61 -39.58 -3.65
C LEU A 60 -26.74 -38.75 -3.03
N GLU A 61 -27.88 -39.37 -2.70
CA GLU A 61 -29.00 -38.68 -2.03
C GLU A 61 -28.66 -38.26 -0.60
N GLU A 62 -27.97 -39.13 0.14
CA GLU A 62 -27.51 -38.84 1.50
C GLU A 62 -26.38 -37.81 1.50
N GLN A 63 -25.43 -37.92 0.58
CA GLN A 63 -24.38 -36.90 0.42
C GLN A 63 -25.02 -35.53 0.14
N ARG A 64 -26.00 -35.45 -0.76
CA ARG A 64 -26.78 -34.24 -1.03
C ARG A 64 -27.54 -33.72 0.20
N ARG A 65 -28.03 -34.61 1.07
CA ARG A 65 -28.65 -34.21 2.34
C ARG A 65 -27.64 -33.47 3.23
N TYR A 66 -26.43 -34.00 3.39
CA TYR A 66 -25.39 -33.33 4.19
C TYR A 66 -24.88 -32.04 3.55
N GLU A 67 -24.82 -31.97 2.21
CA GLU A 67 -24.54 -30.71 1.50
C GLU A 67 -25.59 -29.64 1.78
N LYS A 68 -26.88 -30.00 1.77
CA LYS A 68 -27.96 -29.06 2.11
C LYS A 68 -27.81 -28.54 3.55
N LEU A 69 -27.49 -29.42 4.50
CA LEU A 69 -27.25 -29.04 5.89
C LEU A 69 -26.03 -28.10 6.02
N ALA A 70 -24.92 -28.42 5.35
CA ALA A 70 -23.72 -27.59 5.35
C ALA A 70 -23.97 -26.20 4.73
N LYS A 71 -24.72 -26.14 3.62
CA LYS A 71 -25.13 -24.88 2.99
C LYS A 71 -26.02 -24.05 3.93
N ALA A 72 -26.98 -24.68 4.60
CA ALA A 72 -27.87 -24.00 5.55
C ALA A 72 -27.10 -23.42 6.76
N GLU A 73 -26.18 -24.17 7.36
CA GLU A 73 -25.36 -23.67 8.48
C GLU A 73 -24.43 -22.52 8.02
N ASN A 74 -23.82 -22.65 6.85
CA ASN A 74 -22.98 -21.58 6.32
C ASN A 74 -23.78 -20.31 6.01
N ARG A 75 -25.00 -20.43 5.47
CA ARG A 75 -25.91 -19.30 5.24
C ARG A 75 -26.32 -18.64 6.55
N ARG A 76 -26.72 -19.42 7.56
CA ARG A 76 -27.10 -18.88 8.89
C ARG A 76 -25.97 -18.10 9.56
N TYR A 77 -24.72 -18.53 9.33
CA TYR A 77 -23.54 -17.81 9.78
C TYR A 77 -23.30 -16.52 8.95
N ASP A 78 -23.42 -16.59 7.63
CA ASP A 78 -23.34 -15.41 6.75
C ASP A 78 -24.41 -14.36 7.14
N ASP A 79 -25.64 -14.77 7.47
CA ASP A 79 -26.71 -13.88 7.89
C ASP A 79 -26.42 -13.20 9.24
N MET A 80 -25.68 -13.85 10.13
CA MET A 80 -25.37 -13.36 11.47
C MET A 80 -24.16 -12.42 11.50
N TYR A 81 -23.17 -12.66 10.64
CA TYR A 81 -21.88 -11.95 10.66
C TYR A 81 -21.58 -11.16 9.38
N GLY A 82 -22.47 -11.22 8.39
CA GLY A 82 -22.36 -10.49 7.12
C GLY A 82 -21.07 -10.81 6.37
N ASP A 83 -20.48 -9.76 5.78
CA ASP A 83 -19.28 -9.86 4.94
C ASP A 83 -17.95 -9.83 5.72
N GLN A 84 -17.99 -9.81 7.06
CA GLN A 84 -16.78 -9.70 7.91
C GLN A 84 -15.73 -10.79 7.64
N PHE A 85 -16.15 -11.97 7.18
CA PHE A 85 -15.27 -13.10 6.89
C PHE A 85 -15.29 -13.53 5.42
N ARG A 86 -15.99 -12.80 4.56
CA ARG A 86 -16.04 -13.10 3.13
C ARG A 86 -14.82 -12.52 2.45
N ARG A 87 -14.22 -13.33 1.58
CA ARG A 87 -13.11 -12.94 0.74
C ARG A 87 -13.56 -12.88 -0.72
N ASP A 88 -12.94 -12.00 -1.48
CA ASP A 88 -13.08 -11.97 -2.93
C ASP A 88 -12.25 -13.09 -3.59
N SER A 89 -12.26 -13.11 -4.93
CA SER A 89 -11.50 -14.05 -5.76
C SER A 89 -9.99 -13.91 -5.62
N GLU A 90 -9.51 -12.78 -5.11
CA GLU A 90 -8.09 -12.47 -4.90
C GLU A 90 -7.65 -12.78 -3.45
N GLY A 91 -8.61 -13.12 -2.58
CA GLY A 91 -8.37 -13.54 -1.20
C GLY A 91 -8.41 -12.40 -0.18
N ALA A 92 -8.75 -11.17 -0.59
CA ALA A 92 -8.91 -10.02 0.30
C ALA A 92 -10.31 -9.99 0.93
N TYR A 93 -10.44 -9.46 2.15
CA TYR A 93 -11.73 -9.38 2.83
C TYR A 93 -12.61 -8.31 2.19
N ILE A 94 -13.86 -8.66 1.88
CA ILE A 94 -14.81 -7.73 1.24
C ILE A 94 -15.09 -6.53 2.16
N SER A 95 -15.12 -6.73 3.48
CA SER A 95 -15.24 -5.66 4.47
C SER A 95 -14.09 -4.65 4.46
N GLU A 96 -12.91 -5.04 3.98
CA GLU A 96 -11.74 -4.15 3.87
C GLU A 96 -11.80 -3.30 2.59
N ARG A 97 -12.53 -3.73 1.56
CA ARG A 97 -12.65 -3.03 0.27
C ARG A 97 -13.34 -1.67 0.39
N ASP A 98 -14.45 -1.60 1.12
CA ASP A 98 -15.17 -0.34 1.36
C ASP A 98 -14.36 0.61 2.26
N SER A 99 -13.62 0.06 3.23
CA SER A 99 -12.68 0.78 4.08
C SER A 99 -11.50 1.37 3.29
N LEU A 100 -10.92 0.60 2.36
CA LEU A 100 -9.84 1.04 1.47
C LEU A 100 -10.31 2.12 0.50
N ALA A 101 -11.49 1.94 -0.11
CA ALA A 101 -12.09 2.93 -0.99
C ALA A 101 -12.42 4.23 -0.25
N ALA A 102 -12.99 4.14 0.96
CA ALA A 102 -13.28 5.30 1.80
C ALA A 102 -12.00 6.04 2.22
N LYS A 103 -10.94 5.32 2.63
CA LYS A 103 -9.63 5.89 2.95
C LYS A 103 -8.98 6.58 1.74
N LYS A 104 -9.12 5.98 0.55
CA LYS A 104 -8.64 6.59 -0.71
C LYS A 104 -9.39 7.90 -0.98
N HIS A 105 -10.72 7.89 -0.90
CA HIS A 105 -11.54 9.09 -1.10
C HIS A 105 -11.31 10.18 -0.05
N GLU A 106 -11.05 9.81 1.20
CA GLU A 106 -10.68 10.74 2.27
C GLU A 106 -9.30 11.37 2.02
N PHE A 107 -8.33 10.55 1.60
CA PHE A 107 -6.99 11.03 1.22
C PHE A 107 -7.04 11.96 -0.01
N GLU A 108 -7.86 11.66 -1.01
CA GLU A 108 -8.09 12.53 -2.17
C GLU A 108 -8.72 13.87 -1.75
N ARG A 109 -9.75 13.86 -0.90
CA ARG A 109 -10.36 15.09 -0.36
C ARG A 109 -9.37 15.90 0.47
N TYR A 110 -8.53 15.24 1.25
CA TYR A 110 -7.49 15.88 2.04
C TYR A 110 -6.39 16.50 1.17
N THR A 111 -5.95 15.79 0.13
CA THR A 111 -4.99 16.26 -0.86
C THR A 111 -5.58 17.46 -1.60
N ALA A 112 -6.84 17.38 -2.04
CA ALA A 112 -7.54 18.49 -2.65
C ALA A 112 -7.63 19.70 -1.69
N LYS A 113 -7.83 19.49 -0.39
CA LYS A 113 -7.86 20.57 0.61
C LYS A 113 -6.48 21.22 0.82
N ILE A 114 -5.40 20.44 0.88
CA ILE A 114 -4.03 20.97 1.00
C ILE A 114 -3.62 21.69 -0.27
N VAL A 115 -3.90 21.11 -1.44
CA VAL A 115 -3.62 21.74 -2.73
C VAL A 115 -4.49 22.98 -2.91
N SER A 116 -5.75 22.97 -2.46
CA SER A 116 -6.61 24.17 -2.44
C SER A 116 -6.23 25.17 -1.35
N SER A 117 -5.48 24.77 -0.32
CA SER A 117 -4.92 25.68 0.69
C SER A 117 -3.65 26.34 0.17
N LEU A 118 -2.78 25.57 -0.49
CA LEU A 118 -1.63 26.09 -1.24
C LEU A 118 -2.08 27.02 -2.37
N ALA A 119 -3.14 26.64 -3.09
CA ALA A 119 -3.77 27.47 -4.10
C ALA A 119 -4.76 28.51 -3.52
N GLY A 120 -5.07 28.45 -2.23
CA GLY A 120 -6.04 29.31 -1.56
C GLY A 120 -5.42 30.61 -1.05
N HIS A 121 -4.09 30.66 -0.96
CA HIS A 121 -3.35 31.92 -0.86
C HIS A 121 -3.17 32.56 -2.23
N VAL A 122 -3.11 31.73 -3.27
CA VAL A 122 -3.02 32.11 -4.68
C VAL A 122 -4.36 32.63 -5.20
N THR A 123 -4.63 33.89 -4.89
CA THR A 123 -5.83 34.61 -5.37
C THR A 123 -5.65 35.17 -6.78
N ASP A 124 -4.39 35.24 -7.26
CA ASP A 124 -4.00 35.79 -8.55
C ASP A 124 -3.11 34.81 -9.34
N LYS A 125 -3.27 34.83 -10.67
CA LYS A 125 -2.42 34.13 -11.64
C LYS A 125 -0.94 34.46 -11.47
N SER A 126 -0.63 35.70 -11.09
CA SER A 126 0.73 36.14 -10.86
C SER A 126 1.41 35.41 -9.69
N GLU A 127 0.62 35.00 -8.69
CA GLU A 127 1.08 34.30 -7.50
C GLU A 127 1.30 32.81 -7.79
N LEU A 128 0.37 32.16 -8.53
CA LEU A 128 0.51 30.75 -8.93
C LEU A 128 1.78 30.51 -9.72
N ILE A 129 2.11 31.47 -10.60
CA ILE A 129 3.27 31.39 -11.46
C ILE A 129 4.56 31.42 -10.62
N ARG A 130 4.55 32.12 -9.49
CA ARG A 130 5.71 32.28 -8.58
C ARG A 130 5.76 31.20 -7.48
N THR A 131 4.65 30.52 -7.19
CA THR A 131 4.60 29.44 -6.22
C THR A 131 5.61 28.35 -6.58
N GLU A 132 6.38 27.91 -5.58
CA GLU A 132 7.35 26.84 -5.71
C GLU A 132 6.75 25.52 -5.24
N PHE A 133 7.07 24.45 -5.97
CA PHE A 133 6.64 23.08 -5.69
C PHE A 133 7.85 22.16 -5.72
N VAL A 134 7.83 21.08 -4.94
CA VAL A 134 8.85 20.03 -5.00
C VAL A 134 8.25 18.81 -5.67
N VAL A 135 8.89 18.34 -6.74
CA VAL A 135 8.53 17.10 -7.45
C VAL A 135 9.65 16.09 -7.26
N GLY A 136 9.31 14.81 -7.12
CA GLY A 136 10.32 13.77 -7.02
C GLY A 136 9.97 12.51 -7.79
N ASP A 137 10.99 11.67 -7.95
CA ASP A 137 10.86 10.31 -8.46
C ASP A 137 11.89 9.39 -7.77
N VAL A 138 11.65 8.09 -7.87
CA VAL A 138 12.50 7.05 -7.30
C VAL A 138 12.64 5.86 -8.23
N CYS A 139 13.88 5.40 -8.41
CA CYS A 139 14.19 4.14 -9.09
C CYS A 139 14.49 3.07 -8.03
N PRO A 140 13.77 1.94 -8.00
CA PRO A 140 14.10 0.81 -7.13
C PRO A 140 15.12 -0.15 -7.72
N PHE A 141 15.87 -0.83 -6.84
CA PHE A 141 16.53 -2.10 -7.15
C PHE A 141 15.56 -3.29 -7.13
N VAL A 142 14.54 -3.21 -6.26
CA VAL A 142 13.51 -4.23 -6.08
C VAL A 142 12.16 -3.52 -5.99
N ASP A 143 11.25 -3.85 -6.91
CA ASP A 143 9.88 -3.37 -6.86
C ASP A 143 9.15 -3.96 -5.64
N ALA A 144 8.17 -3.22 -5.12
CA ALA A 144 7.32 -3.72 -4.04
C ALA A 144 6.42 -4.86 -4.55
N ASP A 145 6.86 -6.11 -4.43
CA ASP A 145 5.93 -7.25 -4.55
C ASP A 145 5.06 -7.31 -3.29
N GLU A 146 3.74 -7.44 -3.48
CA GLU A 146 2.77 -7.61 -2.41
C GLU A 146 2.97 -8.95 -1.67
N ARG A 147 3.63 -9.92 -2.30
CA ARG A 147 3.89 -11.25 -1.75
C ARG A 147 5.06 -11.28 -0.76
N ASP A 148 6.06 -10.42 -0.93
CA ASP A 148 7.30 -10.41 -0.13
C ASP A 148 7.38 -9.23 0.85
N ASN A 149 6.37 -9.13 1.71
CA ASN A 149 6.48 -8.47 3.02
C ASN A 149 7.06 -7.03 2.99
N ASN A 150 6.60 -6.19 2.05
CA ASN A 150 7.01 -4.79 1.96
C ASN A 150 8.50 -4.55 1.72
N LEU A 151 9.24 -5.51 1.15
CA LEU A 151 10.61 -5.25 0.78
C LEU A 151 10.66 -4.25 -0.39
N TYR A 152 11.28 -3.10 -0.12
CA TYR A 152 11.54 -2.08 -1.14
C TYR A 152 12.92 -1.49 -0.87
N VAL A 153 13.78 -1.55 -1.90
CA VAL A 153 15.15 -1.05 -1.81
C VAL A 153 15.32 0.01 -2.90
N PRO A 154 15.44 1.31 -2.56
CA PRO A 154 15.70 2.34 -3.55
C PRO A 154 17.11 2.23 -4.10
N ALA A 155 17.26 2.48 -5.39
CA ALA A 155 18.53 2.65 -6.09
C ALA A 155 18.89 4.12 -6.26
N GLU A 156 17.90 4.98 -6.50
CA GLU A 156 18.13 6.39 -6.81
C GLU A 156 16.93 7.22 -6.41
N PHE A 157 17.20 8.41 -5.87
CA PHE A 157 16.23 9.47 -5.65
C PHE A 157 16.56 10.69 -6.51
N GLY A 158 15.53 11.26 -7.11
CA GLY A 158 15.60 12.57 -7.75
C GLY A 158 14.51 13.47 -7.21
N PHE A 159 14.87 14.69 -6.79
CA PHE A 159 13.93 15.73 -6.38
C PHE A 159 14.28 17.04 -7.08
N VAL A 160 13.27 17.75 -7.55
CA VAL A 160 13.41 19.07 -8.15
C VAL A 160 12.43 20.03 -7.50
N LYS A 161 12.91 21.22 -7.17
CA LYS A 161 12.08 22.35 -6.80
C LYS A 161 11.84 23.18 -8.05
N PHE A 162 10.59 23.49 -8.36
CA PHE A 162 10.23 24.24 -9.56
C PHE A 162 9.14 25.27 -9.30
N SER A 163 9.13 26.34 -10.11
CA SER A 163 7.99 27.25 -10.25
C SER A 163 7.72 27.48 -11.73
N LEU A 164 6.51 27.91 -12.09
CA LEU A 164 6.19 28.21 -13.48
C LEU A 164 6.95 29.45 -13.99
N ALA A 165 7.31 30.37 -13.10
CA ALA A 165 8.06 31.59 -13.42
C ALA A 165 9.51 31.30 -13.79
N ARG A 166 10.17 30.43 -13.02
CA ARG A 166 11.62 30.25 -13.06
C ARG A 166 12.06 28.89 -13.59
N GLY A 167 11.12 27.97 -13.83
CA GLY A 167 11.45 26.58 -14.11
C GLY A 167 12.05 25.91 -12.87
N VAL A 168 13.10 25.11 -13.07
CA VAL A 168 13.80 24.42 -11.98
C VAL A 168 14.65 25.42 -11.19
N VAL A 169 14.40 25.53 -9.89
CA VAL A 169 15.09 26.45 -8.96
C VAL A 169 16.07 25.74 -8.02
N GLY A 170 15.99 24.41 -7.94
CA GLY A 170 16.91 23.59 -7.17
C GLY A 170 16.66 22.11 -7.42
N SER A 171 17.65 21.28 -7.12
CA SER A 171 17.55 19.82 -7.26
C SER A 171 18.36 19.11 -6.19
N VAL A 172 17.90 17.94 -5.80
CA VAL A 172 18.59 17.00 -4.93
C VAL A 172 18.57 15.64 -5.61
N HIS A 173 19.73 15.01 -5.68
CA HIS A 173 19.91 13.70 -6.31
C HIS A 173 20.80 12.83 -5.42
N CYS A 174 20.43 11.57 -5.30
CA CYS A 174 21.11 10.62 -4.44
C CYS A 174 21.00 9.21 -5.02
N ILE A 175 22.14 8.62 -5.36
CA ILE A 175 22.25 7.18 -5.59
C ILE A 175 22.40 6.50 -4.24
N VAL A 176 21.67 5.42 -4.01
CA VAL A 176 21.61 4.73 -2.72
C VAL A 176 22.44 3.47 -2.77
N GLN A 177 23.33 3.28 -1.80
CA GLN A 177 24.03 2.02 -1.62
C GLN A 177 23.12 1.07 -0.80
N PRO A 178 22.69 -0.09 -1.35
CA PRO A 178 21.92 -1.05 -0.58
C PRO A 178 22.67 -1.51 0.65
N ARG A 179 21.98 -1.57 1.79
CA ARG A 179 22.54 -2.18 3.01
C ARG A 179 22.89 -3.65 2.78
N PRO A 180 23.94 -4.19 3.43
CA PRO A 180 24.24 -5.61 3.38
C PRO A 180 23.02 -6.45 3.76
N GLY A 181 22.65 -7.41 2.90
CA GLY A 181 21.48 -8.27 3.10
C GLY A 181 20.12 -7.62 2.84
N ALA A 182 20.06 -6.35 2.39
CA ALA A 182 18.80 -5.70 2.03
C ALA A 182 18.14 -6.32 0.79
N ILE A 183 18.93 -6.89 -0.11
CA ILE A 183 18.43 -7.59 -1.30
C ILE A 183 18.56 -9.10 -1.05
N PRO A 184 17.45 -9.85 -0.92
CA PRO A 184 17.45 -11.30 -0.80
C PRO A 184 18.17 -11.97 -1.96
N THR A 185 18.87 -13.07 -1.66
CA THR A 185 19.67 -13.81 -2.65
C THR A 185 18.86 -14.21 -3.89
N HIS A 186 17.58 -14.60 -3.72
CA HIS A 186 16.72 -15.02 -4.81
C HIS A 186 16.30 -13.88 -5.75
N LEU A 187 16.44 -12.61 -5.35
CA LEU A 187 16.15 -11.44 -6.16
C LEU A 187 17.40 -10.85 -6.83
N GLN A 188 18.60 -11.37 -6.54
CA GLN A 188 19.83 -10.81 -7.09
C GLN A 188 19.94 -10.91 -8.61
N SER A 189 19.37 -11.96 -9.23
CA SER A 189 19.31 -12.06 -10.69
C SER A 189 18.38 -11.00 -11.27
N HIS A 190 17.19 -10.82 -10.68
CA HIS A 190 16.22 -9.82 -11.11
C HIS A 190 16.80 -8.40 -11.04
N CYS A 191 17.53 -8.06 -9.97
CA CYS A 191 18.20 -6.76 -9.86
C CYS A 191 19.28 -6.54 -10.94
N ARG A 192 19.91 -7.61 -11.44
CA ARG A 192 20.90 -7.52 -12.54
C ARG A 192 20.22 -7.26 -13.88
N ASP A 193 19.06 -7.89 -14.10
CA ASP A 193 18.24 -7.66 -15.28
C ASP A 193 17.71 -6.21 -15.28
N LEU A 194 17.14 -5.76 -14.15
CA LEU A 194 16.69 -4.38 -13.96
C LEU A 194 17.81 -3.35 -14.18
N LEU A 195 19.02 -3.62 -13.68
CA LEU A 195 20.18 -2.76 -13.95
C LEU A 195 20.40 -2.57 -15.46
N THR A 196 20.25 -3.63 -16.24
CA THR A 196 20.50 -3.59 -17.69
C THR A 196 19.39 -2.84 -18.43
N ASP A 197 18.15 -3.01 -17.98
CA ASP A 197 16.97 -2.52 -18.68
C ASP A 197 16.53 -1.11 -18.25
N THR A 198 16.96 -0.64 -17.07
CA THR A 198 16.44 0.58 -16.45
C THR A 198 17.52 1.60 -16.06
N HIS A 199 17.98 1.59 -14.81
CA HIS A 199 18.73 2.68 -14.21
C HIS A 199 20.27 2.51 -14.30
N GLY A 200 20.79 1.33 -14.67
CA GLY A 200 22.24 1.12 -14.83
C GLY A 200 23.06 1.09 -13.53
N ILE A 201 22.41 1.14 -12.36
CA ILE A 201 23.08 1.28 -11.04
C ILE A 201 23.38 -0.11 -10.46
N PRO A 202 24.65 -0.45 -10.15
CA PRO A 202 25.02 -1.76 -9.63
C PRO A 202 24.68 -1.92 -8.14
N THR A 203 24.41 -3.15 -7.72
CA THR A 203 23.97 -3.47 -6.34
C THR A 203 25.09 -3.54 -5.30
N HIS A 204 26.35 -3.73 -5.72
CA HIS A 204 27.44 -4.20 -4.83
C HIS A 204 28.62 -3.22 -4.73
N SER A 205 28.77 -2.27 -5.65
CA SER A 205 29.78 -1.22 -5.53
C SER A 205 29.49 -0.10 -6.52
N CYS A 206 28.95 1.00 -6.01
CA CYS A 206 28.82 2.25 -6.76
C CYS A 206 29.56 3.34 -5.97
N PRO A 207 30.69 3.86 -6.47
CA PRO A 207 31.48 4.87 -5.74
C PRO A 207 30.71 6.16 -5.42
N GLU A 208 29.69 6.45 -6.22
CA GLU A 208 28.84 7.64 -6.12
C GLU A 208 27.64 7.41 -5.19
N ALA A 209 27.44 6.18 -4.71
CA ALA A 209 26.31 5.83 -3.89
C ALA A 209 26.53 6.22 -2.43
N GLU A 210 25.50 6.80 -1.83
CA GLU A 210 25.50 7.14 -0.43
C GLU A 210 25.19 5.93 0.45
N GLU A 211 26.04 5.70 1.44
CA GLU A 211 25.79 4.75 2.53
C GLU A 211 24.97 5.37 3.67
N SER A 212 25.20 6.67 3.93
CA SER A 212 24.55 7.42 4.99
C SER A 212 23.58 8.43 4.40
N MET A 213 22.28 8.15 4.49
CA MET A 213 21.19 9.01 4.00
C MET A 213 21.07 10.37 4.71
N ALA A 214 22.07 10.75 5.52
CA ALA A 214 22.13 12.01 6.24
C ALA A 214 22.21 13.22 5.29
N ARG A 215 23.01 13.14 4.22
CA ARG A 215 23.12 14.22 3.23
C ARG A 215 21.79 14.43 2.52
N LEU A 216 21.20 13.35 2.00
CA LEU A 216 19.86 13.37 1.42
C LEU A 216 18.82 14.00 2.37
N CYS A 217 18.84 13.65 3.66
CA CYS A 217 17.94 14.23 4.65
C CYS A 217 18.08 15.76 4.77
N ILE A 218 19.32 16.26 4.87
CA ILE A 218 19.61 17.69 5.04
C ILE A 218 19.24 18.45 3.77
N GLU A 219 19.68 17.97 2.62
CA GLU A 219 19.44 18.60 1.32
C GLU A 219 17.96 18.61 0.96
N LEU A 220 17.24 17.50 1.17
CA LEU A 220 15.80 17.42 0.90
C LEU A 220 14.99 18.32 1.83
N LYS A 221 15.37 18.42 3.11
CA LYS A 221 14.75 19.39 4.04
C LYS A 221 14.95 20.82 3.57
N ALA A 222 16.17 21.17 3.15
CA ALA A 222 16.47 22.50 2.63
C ALA A 222 15.68 22.79 1.33
N LEU A 223 15.55 21.78 0.45
CA LEU A 223 14.76 21.89 -0.78
C LEU A 223 13.27 22.15 -0.50
N CYS A 224 12.74 21.55 0.57
CA CYS A 224 11.35 21.72 0.98
C CYS A 224 11.08 23.00 1.78
N LEU A 225 12.08 23.85 2.06
CA LEU A 225 11.83 25.14 2.70
C LEU A 225 11.27 26.14 1.68
N ASN A 226 10.19 26.83 2.04
CA ASN A 226 9.64 27.93 1.24
C ASN A 226 10.56 29.16 1.35
N SER A 227 11.02 29.71 0.23
CA SER A 227 11.88 30.90 0.23
C SER A 227 11.12 32.20 0.54
N ALA A 228 9.80 32.23 0.33
CA ALA A 228 8.99 33.43 0.51
C ALA A 228 8.54 33.66 1.97
N GLU A 229 8.55 32.61 2.80
CA GLU A 229 7.92 32.61 4.12
C GLU A 229 8.85 32.07 5.21
N ALA A 230 10.15 32.31 5.12
CA ALA A 230 11.17 31.82 6.07
C ALA A 230 10.90 32.14 7.57
N GLN A 231 9.84 32.88 7.89
CA GLN A 231 9.35 33.19 9.24
C GLN A 231 8.19 32.28 9.72
N GLN A 232 7.48 31.58 8.83
CA GLN A 232 6.49 30.56 9.18
C GLN A 232 7.01 29.20 8.73
N GLN A 233 6.96 28.23 9.63
CA GLN A 233 7.59 26.91 9.54
C GLN A 233 6.89 25.98 8.53
N TYR A 234 6.49 26.49 7.37
CA TYR A 234 5.76 25.73 6.34
C TYR A 234 6.75 24.98 5.44
N GLN A 235 6.71 23.65 5.50
CA GLN A 235 7.45 22.78 4.60
C GLN A 235 6.61 22.53 3.33
N LEU A 236 7.20 22.77 2.17
CA LEU A 236 6.61 22.45 0.88
C LEU A 236 6.41 20.93 0.78
N PRO A 237 5.23 20.47 0.32
CA PRO A 237 5.03 19.05 0.09
C PRO A 237 5.77 18.57 -1.16
N ILE A 238 6.06 17.27 -1.17
CA ILE A 238 6.67 16.58 -2.31
C ILE A 238 5.57 15.94 -3.15
N PHE A 239 5.61 16.16 -4.46
CA PHE A 239 4.70 15.57 -5.42
C PHE A 239 5.42 14.51 -6.24
N VAL A 240 4.82 13.33 -6.40
CA VAL A 240 5.40 12.23 -7.18
C VAL A 240 4.34 11.64 -8.11
N PRO A 241 4.71 11.03 -9.25
CA PRO A 241 3.74 10.34 -10.09
C PRO A 241 2.92 9.33 -9.28
N SER A 242 1.62 9.25 -9.53
CA SER A 242 0.69 8.38 -8.78
C SER A 242 1.15 6.92 -8.74
N GLN A 243 1.69 6.43 -9.85
CA GLN A 243 2.25 5.08 -10.01
C GLN A 243 3.46 4.83 -9.10
N ARG A 244 4.21 5.89 -8.78
CA ARG A 244 5.43 5.87 -7.95
C ARG A 244 5.17 6.27 -6.50
N LEU A 245 3.93 6.61 -6.12
CA LEU A 245 3.61 7.11 -4.78
C LEU A 245 3.94 6.11 -3.66
N VAL A 246 3.50 4.86 -3.81
CA VAL A 246 3.77 3.78 -2.83
C VAL A 246 5.27 3.49 -2.78
N ALA A 247 5.89 3.46 -3.96
CA ALA A 247 7.31 3.23 -4.15
C ALA A 247 8.14 4.29 -3.40
N MET A 248 7.86 5.58 -3.64
CA MET A 248 8.49 6.71 -2.94
C MET A 248 8.29 6.64 -1.43
N GLN A 249 7.09 6.37 -0.95
CA GLN A 249 6.82 6.27 0.49
C GLN A 249 7.65 5.17 1.16
N LYS A 250 7.67 3.96 0.56
CA LYS A 250 8.49 2.85 1.06
C LYS A 250 9.98 3.15 0.99
N SER A 251 10.42 3.85 -0.04
CA SER A 251 11.81 4.29 -0.23
C SER A 251 12.28 5.27 0.85
N LEU A 252 11.48 6.29 1.15
CA LEU A 252 11.80 7.27 2.19
C LEU A 252 11.79 6.58 3.57
N ILE A 253 10.87 5.65 3.81
CA ILE A 253 10.88 4.81 5.01
C ILE A 253 12.19 4.01 5.08
N TYR A 254 12.61 3.36 3.99
CA TYR A 254 13.89 2.64 3.94
C TYR A 254 15.05 3.57 4.27
N ALA A 255 15.13 4.75 3.63
CA ALA A 255 16.22 5.70 3.81
C ALA A 255 16.31 6.25 5.25
N PHE A 256 15.18 6.51 5.91
CA PHE A 256 15.15 7.25 7.18
C PHE A 256 14.76 6.43 8.41
N ASN A 257 14.35 5.16 8.28
CA ASN A 257 14.22 4.23 9.41
C ASN A 257 15.57 3.66 9.90
N ASN A 258 16.69 4.31 9.57
CA ASN A 258 17.98 3.99 10.16
C ASN A 258 18.16 4.82 11.45
N PRO A 259 18.35 4.19 12.62
CA PRO A 259 18.51 4.89 13.90
C PRO A 259 19.73 5.84 13.95
N VAL A 260 20.66 5.72 13.00
CA VAL A 260 21.80 6.64 12.82
C VAL A 260 21.38 7.96 12.16
N VAL A 261 20.33 7.96 11.33
CA VAL A 261 19.91 9.10 10.49
C VAL A 261 18.78 9.91 11.14
N SER A 262 17.92 9.26 11.93
CA SER A 262 16.87 9.94 12.69
C SER A 262 16.63 9.27 14.03
N ARG A 263 16.84 10.00 15.13
CA ARG A 263 16.43 9.57 16.48
C ARG A 263 14.90 9.55 16.64
N ASP A 264 14.18 10.27 15.78
CA ASP A 264 12.72 10.49 15.86
C ASP A 264 11.93 9.79 14.73
N GLY A 265 12.56 8.90 13.96
CA GLY A 265 11.96 8.18 12.82
C GLY A 265 11.85 8.99 11.52
N CYS A 266 11.26 8.41 10.47
CA CYS A 266 11.15 9.08 9.16
C CYS A 266 10.42 10.44 9.25
N PRO A 267 11.01 11.55 8.78
CA PRO A 267 10.36 12.86 8.76
C PRO A 267 9.37 13.04 7.60
N PHE A 268 9.23 12.03 6.74
CA PHE A 268 8.34 12.00 5.58
C PHE A 268 7.30 10.88 5.75
N VAL A 269 6.12 11.19 6.28
CA VAL A 269 5.10 10.16 6.58
C VAL A 269 3.73 10.60 6.09
N LYS A 270 2.93 9.59 5.69
CA LYS A 270 1.51 9.70 5.28
C LYS A 270 0.55 10.06 6.43
N GLU A 271 1.02 10.09 7.67
CA GLU A 271 0.14 10.21 8.84
C GLU A 271 -0.44 11.62 8.97
N ILE A 272 -1.77 11.65 8.84
CA ILE A 272 -2.67 12.81 8.89
C ILE A 272 -2.51 13.61 10.20
N SER A 273 -1.87 13.03 11.22
CA SER A 273 -1.77 13.53 12.60
C SER A 273 -0.48 14.29 12.94
N CYS A 274 0.56 14.31 12.09
CA CYS A 274 1.83 15.00 12.42
C CYS A 274 2.02 16.29 11.62
N SER A 275 1.94 17.45 12.29
CA SER A 275 2.12 18.78 11.69
C SER A 275 3.56 19.07 11.23
N ASN A 276 4.56 18.39 11.80
CA ASN A 276 5.98 18.74 11.63
C ASN A 276 6.70 17.89 10.56
N LYS A 277 5.96 17.12 9.76
CA LYS A 277 6.49 16.18 8.76
C LYS A 277 6.12 16.62 7.35
N THR A 278 7.07 16.55 6.43
CA THR A 278 6.84 16.84 5.01
C THR A 278 5.97 15.74 4.40
N LYS A 279 4.92 16.12 3.66
CA LYS A 279 3.93 15.20 3.09
C LYS A 279 4.25 14.88 1.63
N VAL A 280 3.99 13.63 1.23
CA VAL A 280 4.16 13.15 -0.15
C VAL A 280 2.79 12.92 -0.80
N PHE A 281 2.54 13.57 -1.92
CA PHE A 281 1.28 13.54 -2.66
C PHE A 281 1.47 13.12 -4.12
N SER A 282 0.37 12.77 -4.79
CA SER A 282 0.35 12.54 -6.23
C SER A 282 0.50 13.85 -7.01
N PHE A 283 1.38 13.84 -8.00
CA PHE A 283 1.61 14.95 -8.92
C PHE A 283 0.37 15.29 -9.75
N GLU A 284 -0.42 14.28 -10.13
CA GLU A 284 -1.64 14.44 -10.91
C GLU A 284 -2.69 15.28 -10.16
N SER A 285 -2.73 15.19 -8.83
CA SER A 285 -3.62 16.01 -8.00
C SER A 285 -3.22 17.48 -8.02
N LEU A 286 -1.90 17.76 -7.99
CA LEU A 286 -1.39 19.12 -8.17
C LEU A 286 -1.70 19.64 -9.58
N PHE A 287 -1.43 18.83 -10.60
CA PHE A 287 -1.65 19.18 -11.99
C PHE A 287 -3.12 19.51 -12.28
N LEU A 288 -4.06 18.67 -11.81
CA LEU A 288 -5.50 18.90 -11.93
C LEU A 288 -5.96 20.17 -11.20
N ALA A 289 -5.37 20.49 -10.04
CA ALA A 289 -5.70 21.71 -9.32
C ALA A 289 -5.16 22.96 -10.02
N ILE A 290 -3.94 22.90 -10.56
CA ILE A 290 -3.38 23.97 -11.38
C ILE A 290 -4.26 24.20 -12.62
N LEU A 291 -4.61 23.14 -13.34
CA LEU A 291 -5.49 23.20 -14.53
C LEU A 291 -6.92 23.66 -14.22
N GLY A 292 -7.45 23.25 -13.08
CA GLY A 292 -8.78 23.64 -12.61
C GLY A 292 -8.85 25.03 -12.00
N SER A 293 -7.71 25.69 -11.78
CA SER A 293 -7.67 27.04 -11.23
C SER A 293 -8.19 28.06 -12.26
N ASN A 294 -8.95 29.05 -11.78
CA ASN A 294 -9.41 30.17 -12.60
C ASN A 294 -8.26 31.09 -13.07
N CYS A 295 -7.02 30.75 -12.74
CA CYS A 295 -5.82 31.52 -13.08
C CYS A 295 -5.28 31.19 -14.48
N LEU A 296 -5.66 30.06 -15.08
CA LEU A 296 -5.23 29.73 -16.44
C LEU A 296 -6.20 30.30 -17.50
N PRO A 297 -5.70 30.74 -18.67
CA PRO A 297 -6.55 31.14 -19.80
C PRO A 297 -7.53 30.01 -20.18
N GLU A 298 -8.76 30.35 -20.55
CA GLU A 298 -9.83 29.36 -20.85
C GLU A 298 -9.40 28.31 -21.89
N GLU A 299 -8.58 28.71 -22.88
CA GLU A 299 -8.03 27.82 -23.91
C GLU A 299 -7.22 26.65 -23.36
N LYS A 300 -6.62 26.77 -22.16
CA LYS A 300 -5.86 25.71 -21.48
C LYS A 300 -6.69 24.92 -20.45
N ARG A 301 -7.92 25.35 -20.13
CA ARG A 301 -8.82 24.64 -19.20
C ARG A 301 -9.52 23.43 -19.85
N MET A 302 -9.48 23.32 -21.18
CA MET A 302 -10.16 22.29 -21.96
C MET A 302 -9.54 20.88 -21.89
N VAL A 303 -8.61 20.63 -20.97
CA VAL A 303 -7.95 19.32 -20.83
C VAL A 303 -8.76 18.33 -19.96
N LYS A 304 -9.77 18.80 -19.22
CA LYS A 304 -10.66 17.93 -18.41
C LYS A 304 -11.47 16.91 -19.23
N ALA A 305 -11.59 17.07 -20.54
CA ALA A 305 -12.41 16.22 -21.39
C ALA A 305 -11.64 15.12 -22.16
N CYS A 306 -10.30 15.08 -22.10
CA CYS A 306 -9.52 14.22 -23.01
C CYS A 306 -8.55 13.23 -22.34
N PHE A 307 -8.40 13.23 -21.02
CA PHE A 307 -7.55 12.25 -20.33
C PHE A 307 -8.33 11.00 -19.90
N ASN A 308 -8.82 10.23 -20.89
CA ASN A 308 -8.98 8.79 -20.73
C ASN A 308 -7.66 8.16 -21.20
N TRP A 309 -6.70 7.98 -20.29
CA TRP A 309 -5.54 7.14 -20.58
C TRP A 309 -6.03 5.68 -20.58
N PRO A 310 -5.83 4.90 -21.66
CA PRO A 310 -6.09 3.48 -21.61
C PRO A 310 -5.10 2.86 -20.63
N LEU A 311 -5.62 2.18 -19.62
CA LEU A 311 -4.87 1.20 -18.85
C LEU A 311 -4.60 0.02 -19.78
N THR A 312 -3.37 -0.09 -20.26
CA THR A 312 -2.79 -1.34 -20.77
C THR A 312 -1.61 -1.69 -19.88
#